data_AF-A0A2E1RAV7-F1
#
_entry.id   AF-A0A2E1RAV7-F1
#
_cell.length_a   1.000
_cell.length_b   1.000
_cell.length_c   1.000
_cell.angle_alpha   90.00
_cell.angle_beta   90.00
_cell.angle_gamma   90.00
#
_symmetry.space_group_name_H-M   'P 1'
#
loop_
_entity.id
_entity.type
_entity.pdbx_description
1 polymer ?
#
loop_
_entity_poly.entity_id
_entity_poly.type
_entity_poly.pdbx_seq_one_letter_code
_entity_poly.pdbx_strand_id
1 'polypeptide(L)'
;MIKDRVAAFTFHVDLKSKARPRFAVKNGKPMPPYMPKEYKQWQADLKAQMREWWTAPPLERVKQVTLRFGGPARHDGDNLCGAVLDAGKGIIWTDDRVSIMPHGVWIWQKTKPKDSYIHLEVTY
;
A
#
# COMPACT_ATOMS: atom_id res chain seq x y z
N MET A 1 12.87 23.43 17.56
CA MET A 1 11.70 22.57 17.29
C MET A 1 11.67 22.31 15.80
N ILE A 2 12.05 21.12 15.34
CA ILE A 2 11.96 20.77 13.92
C ILE A 2 10.47 20.57 13.62
N LYS A 3 9.92 21.30 12.65
CA LYS A 3 8.53 21.12 12.21
C LYS A 3 8.46 19.85 11.39
N ASP A 4 7.57 18.94 11.76
CA ASP A 4 7.26 17.77 10.93
C ASP A 4 6.73 18.25 9.57
N ARG A 5 7.10 17.55 8.50
CA ARG A 5 6.50 17.73 7.18
C ARG A 5 5.36 16.73 7.01
N VAL A 6 4.34 17.14 6.27
CA VAL A 6 3.21 16.27 5.93
C VAL A 6 3.04 16.28 4.41
N ALA A 7 2.97 15.10 3.82
CA ALA A 7 2.61 14.90 2.43
C ALA A 7 1.35 14.04 2.35
N ALA A 8 0.38 14.43 1.52
CA ALA A 8 -0.91 13.76 1.42
C ALA A 8 -1.31 13.57 -0.04
N PHE A 9 -1.77 12.36 -0.39
CA PHE A 9 -2.10 11.98 -1.75
C PHE A 9 -3.34 11.07 -1.78
N THR A 10 -4.13 11.17 -2.84
CA THR A 10 -5.29 10.30 -3.07
C THR A 10 -5.09 9.52 -4.36
N PHE A 11 -5.19 8.20 -4.27
CA PHE A 11 -5.09 7.27 -5.38
C PHE A 11 -6.47 6.72 -5.73
N HIS A 12 -6.85 6.81 -6.99
CA HIS A 12 -8.11 6.26 -7.49
C HIS A 12 -7.85 4.88 -8.07
N VAL A 13 -7.94 3.87 -7.21
CA VAL A 13 -7.77 2.45 -7.52
C VAL A 13 -8.80 1.62 -6.76
N ASP A 14 -9.14 0.44 -7.29
CA ASP A 14 -9.89 -0.55 -6.53
C ASP A 14 -9.13 -0.94 -5.26
N LEU A 15 -9.84 -1.26 -4.19
CA LEU A 15 -9.22 -1.81 -2.99
C LEU A 15 -8.80 -3.27 -3.22
N LYS A 16 -7.53 -3.59 -2.97
CA LYS A 16 -7.01 -4.96 -3.05
C LYS A 16 -6.28 -5.32 -1.77
N SER A 17 -6.74 -6.38 -1.11
CA SER A 17 -6.05 -6.97 0.04
C SER A 17 -4.72 -7.57 -0.39
N LYS A 18 -3.70 -7.49 0.48
CA LYS A 18 -2.39 -8.12 0.28
C LYS A 18 -2.55 -9.59 -0.10
N ALA A 19 -2.15 -9.94 -1.31
CA ALA A 19 -2.15 -11.32 -1.76
C ALA A 19 -1.03 -12.10 -1.07
N ARG A 20 -1.25 -13.39 -0.83
CA ARG A 20 -0.21 -14.31 -0.36
C ARG A 20 0.37 -15.07 -1.56
N PRO A 21 1.66 -15.47 -1.51
CA PRO A 21 2.23 -16.34 -2.52
C PRO A 21 1.40 -17.62 -2.66
N ARG A 22 1.08 -17.98 -3.89
CA ARG A 22 0.38 -19.21 -4.23
C ARG A 22 1.38 -20.27 -4.66
N PHE A 23 1.10 -21.49 -4.25
CA PHE A 23 1.87 -22.67 -4.63
C PHE A 23 1.00 -23.51 -5.57
N ALA A 24 1.58 -23.90 -6.69
CA ALA A 24 0.91 -24.78 -7.65
C ALA A 24 1.73 -26.05 -7.84
N VAL A 25 1.06 -27.12 -8.24
CA VAL A 25 1.70 -28.36 -8.66
C VAL A 25 1.40 -28.56 -10.14
N LYS A 26 2.42 -28.83 -10.94
CA LYS A 26 2.28 -29.13 -12.37
C LYS A 26 2.94 -30.49 -12.65
N ASN A 27 2.19 -31.42 -13.23
CA ASN A 27 2.63 -32.79 -13.50
C ASN A 27 3.26 -33.47 -12.25
N GLY A 28 2.62 -33.28 -11.09
CA GLY A 28 3.11 -33.84 -9.81
C GLY A 28 4.31 -33.12 -9.19
N LYS A 29 4.87 -32.08 -9.83
CA LYS A 29 6.03 -31.33 -9.31
C LYS A 29 5.61 -29.96 -8.75
N PRO A 30 6.16 -29.54 -7.60
CA PRO A 30 5.90 -28.21 -7.06
C PRO A 30 6.48 -27.13 -7.98
N MET A 31 5.71 -26.10 -8.25
CA MET A 31 6.12 -24.92 -8.99
C MET A 31 6.62 -23.83 -8.04
N PRO A 32 7.49 -22.91 -8.50
CA PRO A 32 7.87 -21.74 -7.72
C PRO A 32 6.64 -20.93 -7.25
N PRO A 33 6.69 -20.31 -6.06
CA PRO A 33 5.62 -19.47 -5.58
C PRO A 33 5.36 -18.32 -6.55
N TYR A 34 4.09 -18.03 -6.80
CA TYR A 34 3.70 -16.92 -7.66
C TYR A 34 2.64 -16.04 -7.00
N MET A 35 2.65 -14.76 -7.37
CA MET A 35 1.60 -13.82 -6.99
C MET A 35 0.55 -13.76 -8.09
N PRO A 36 -0.75 -13.62 -7.77
CA PRO A 36 -1.80 -13.45 -8.77
C PRO A 36 -1.51 -12.30 -9.73
N LYS A 37 -1.75 -12.50 -11.03
CA LYS A 37 -1.48 -11.51 -12.08
C LYS A 37 -2.19 -10.17 -11.80
N GLU A 38 -3.46 -10.23 -11.42
CA GLU A 38 -4.25 -9.04 -11.06
C GLU A 38 -3.65 -8.26 -9.89
N TYR A 39 -3.14 -8.95 -8.87
CA TYR A 39 -2.51 -8.27 -7.74
C TYR A 39 -1.22 -7.57 -8.16
N LYS A 40 -0.41 -8.22 -9.01
CA LYS A 40 0.80 -7.61 -9.57
C LYS A 40 0.48 -6.37 -10.40
N GLN A 41 -0.58 -6.43 -11.22
CA GLN A 41 -1.03 -5.29 -12.02
C GLN A 41 -1.50 -4.14 -11.13
N TRP A 42 -2.40 -4.43 -10.18
CA TRP A 42 -2.87 -3.45 -9.19
C TRP A 42 -1.71 -2.78 -8.45
N GLN A 43 -0.72 -3.57 -8.03
CA GLN A 43 0.46 -3.04 -7.33
C GLN A 43 1.32 -2.18 -8.25
N ALA A 44 1.44 -2.52 -9.54
CA ALA A 44 2.15 -1.71 -10.51
C ALA A 44 1.45 -0.35 -10.75
N ASP A 45 0.13 -0.36 -10.89
CA ASP A 45 -0.68 0.84 -11.12
C ASP A 45 -0.61 1.79 -9.92
N LEU A 46 -0.74 1.26 -8.70
CA LEU A 46 -0.58 2.06 -7.47
C LEU A 46 0.84 2.62 -7.36
N LYS A 47 1.87 1.83 -7.66
CA LYS A 47 3.27 2.29 -7.66
C LYS A 47 3.54 3.37 -8.70
N ALA A 48 2.88 3.32 -9.86
CA ALA A 48 2.99 4.36 -10.87
C ALA A 48 2.47 5.69 -10.33
N GLN A 49 1.27 5.71 -9.76
CA GLN A 49 0.71 6.91 -9.14
C GLN A 49 1.59 7.42 -7.99
N MET A 50 2.12 6.54 -7.12
CA MET A 50 3.02 6.96 -6.05
C MET A 50 4.29 7.66 -6.57
N ARG A 51 4.86 7.20 -7.69
CA ARG A 51 6.05 7.81 -8.31
C ARG A 51 5.77 9.15 -8.98
N GLU A 52 4.57 9.34 -9.51
CA GLU A 52 4.15 10.63 -10.06
C GLU A 52 4.12 11.70 -8.97
N TRP A 53 3.66 11.33 -7.77
CA TRP A 53 3.52 12.25 -6.64
C TRP A 53 4.78 12.40 -5.79
N TRP A 54 5.57 11.33 -5.63
CA TRP A 54 6.76 11.33 -4.78
C TRP A 54 8.04 11.27 -5.60
N THR A 55 8.68 12.42 -5.77
CA THR A 55 9.92 12.58 -6.55
C THR A 55 11.18 12.71 -5.68
N ALA A 56 11.01 12.82 -4.37
CA ALA A 56 12.12 12.86 -3.42
C ALA A 56 12.72 11.46 -3.19
N PRO A 57 13.96 11.35 -2.69
CA PRO A 57 14.52 10.08 -2.24
C PRO A 57 13.61 9.38 -1.20
N PRO A 58 13.58 8.03 -1.14
CA PRO A 58 12.81 7.31 -0.13
C PRO A 58 13.27 7.66 1.29
N LEU A 59 12.30 7.88 2.18
CA LEU A 59 12.52 8.24 3.58
C LEU A 59 13.14 7.09 4.37
N GLU A 60 14.18 7.40 5.15
CA GLU A 60 14.80 6.48 6.11
C GLU A 60 14.10 6.48 7.48
N ARG A 61 13.27 7.49 7.72
CA ARG A 61 12.42 7.65 8.90
C ARG A 61 11.10 8.26 8.49
N VAL A 62 10.03 7.65 8.99
CA VAL A 62 8.65 8.13 8.87
C VAL A 62 8.12 8.22 10.28
N LYS A 63 7.55 9.37 10.65
CA LYS A 63 6.93 9.54 11.96
C LYS A 63 5.61 8.80 12.02
N GLN A 64 4.75 8.97 11.01
CA GLN A 64 3.45 8.33 10.94
C GLN A 64 2.98 8.16 9.50
N VAL A 65 2.31 7.03 9.22
CA VAL A 65 1.49 6.85 8.03
C VAL A 65 0.02 6.81 8.42
N THR A 66 -0.82 7.58 7.72
CA THR A 66 -2.27 7.52 7.85
C THR A 66 -2.87 7.08 6.52
N LEU A 67 -3.66 6.01 6.56
CA LEU A 67 -4.35 5.44 5.41
C LEU A 67 -5.85 5.61 5.57
N ARG A 68 -6.52 6.23 4.60
CA ARG A 68 -7.98 6.25 4.55
C ARG A 68 -8.46 5.49 3.33
N PHE A 69 -9.28 4.48 3.56
CA PHE A 69 -9.80 3.62 2.51
C PHE A 69 -11.26 3.96 2.25
N GLY A 70 -11.58 4.30 1.00
CA GLY A 70 -12.95 4.35 0.50
C GLY A 70 -13.25 3.11 -0.32
N GLY A 71 -14.30 2.38 0.04
CA GLY A 71 -14.76 1.26 -0.78
C GLY A 71 -15.81 0.38 -0.12
N PRO A 72 -16.16 -0.77 -0.72
CA PRO A 72 -17.03 -1.75 -0.09
C PRO A 72 -16.35 -2.39 1.13
N ALA A 73 -17.14 -2.68 2.17
CA ALA A 73 -16.69 -3.31 3.42
C ALA A 73 -16.43 -4.82 3.25
N ARG A 74 -15.47 -5.21 2.40
CA ARG A 74 -15.21 -6.62 2.03
C ARG A 74 -13.80 -7.11 2.32
N HIS A 75 -12.94 -6.23 2.81
CA HIS A 75 -11.51 -6.46 2.93
C HIS A 75 -11.06 -6.41 4.39
N ASP A 76 -10.09 -7.23 4.74
CA ASP A 76 -9.40 -7.12 6.03
C ASP A 76 -8.51 -5.87 6.04
N GLY A 77 -8.68 -5.02 7.05
CA GLY A 77 -8.02 -3.71 7.12
C GLY A 77 -6.51 -3.78 7.22
N ASP A 78 -5.97 -4.77 7.92
CA ASP A 78 -4.53 -5.03 8.03
C ASP A 78 -3.93 -5.43 6.67
N ASN A 79 -4.63 -6.27 5.91
CA ASN A 79 -4.21 -6.68 4.56
C ASN A 79 -4.29 -5.52 3.56
N LEU A 80 -5.24 -4.58 3.71
CA LEU A 80 -5.26 -3.35 2.91
C LEU A 80 -4.04 -2.47 3.23
N CYS A 81 -3.76 -2.25 4.52
CA CYS A 81 -2.59 -1.49 4.95
C CYS A 81 -1.31 -2.11 4.40
N GLY A 82 -1.11 -3.42 4.60
CA GLY A 82 0.09 -4.12 4.14
C GLY A 82 0.28 -4.04 2.62
N ALA A 83 -0.79 -4.03 1.83
CA ALA A 83 -0.69 -3.90 0.38
C ALA A 83 -0.19 -2.50 -0.06
N VAL A 84 -0.64 -1.45 0.63
CA VAL A 84 -0.18 -0.07 0.39
C VAL A 84 1.25 0.12 0.89
N LEU A 85 1.61 -0.45 2.04
CA LEU A 85 2.96 -0.39 2.59
C LEU A 85 3.99 -1.07 1.66
N ASP A 86 3.66 -2.25 1.12
CA ASP A 86 4.46 -2.94 0.10
C ASP A 86 4.60 -2.13 -1.19
N ALA A 87 3.58 -1.32 -1.53
CA ALA A 87 3.59 -0.48 -2.73
C ALA A 87 4.53 0.72 -2.56
N GLY A 88 4.49 1.41 -1.42
CA GLY A 88 5.34 2.58 -1.16
C GLY A 88 6.81 2.26 -0.85
N LYS A 89 7.15 1.00 -0.54
CA LYS A 89 8.53 0.58 -0.27
C LYS A 89 9.45 0.78 -1.48
N GLY A 90 10.56 1.48 -1.26
CA GLY A 90 11.52 1.89 -2.28
C GLY A 90 11.08 3.07 -3.14
N ILE A 91 9.91 3.66 -2.86
CA ILE A 91 9.38 4.85 -3.52
C ILE A 91 9.32 5.99 -2.51
N ILE A 92 8.48 5.82 -1.47
CA ILE A 92 8.22 6.84 -0.45
C ILE A 92 9.11 6.62 0.78
N TRP A 93 9.29 5.37 1.19
CA TRP A 93 10.13 4.97 2.32
C TRP A 93 11.05 3.82 1.92
N THR A 94 12.18 3.66 2.60
CA THR A 94 13.14 2.58 2.33
C THR A 94 12.60 1.21 2.73
N ASP A 95 11.81 1.13 3.80
CA ASP A 95 11.20 -0.08 4.32
C ASP A 95 9.96 0.23 5.18
N ASP A 96 9.12 -0.78 5.42
CA ASP A 96 7.93 -0.71 6.28
C ASP A 96 8.17 -1.30 7.69
N ARG A 97 9.44 -1.55 8.03
CA ARG A 97 9.86 -2.00 9.36
C ARG A 97 9.50 -0.96 10.43
N VAL A 98 9.16 -1.45 11.62
CA VAL A 98 8.82 -0.61 12.80
C VAL A 98 9.92 0.40 13.17
N SER A 99 11.19 0.09 12.88
CA SER A 99 12.31 1.01 13.11
C SER A 99 12.34 2.22 12.15
N ILE A 100 11.64 2.13 11.01
CA ILE A 100 11.51 3.18 10.01
C ILE A 100 10.13 3.84 10.12
N MET A 101 9.08 3.06 10.38
CA MET A 101 7.68 3.50 10.48
C MET A 101 7.03 2.91 11.75
N PRO A 102 7.14 3.59 12.91
CA PRO A 102 6.63 3.07 14.17
C PRO A 102 5.13 3.29 14.37
N HIS A 103 4.52 4.20 13.61
CA HIS A 103 3.12 4.58 13.78
C HIS A 103 2.34 4.47 12.47
N GLY A 104 1.20 3.77 12.54
CA GLY A 104 0.25 3.62 11.46
C GLY A 104 -1.17 3.87 11.97
N VAL A 105 -1.95 4.63 11.22
CA VAL A 105 -3.38 4.84 11.45
C VAL A 105 -4.11 4.40 10.20
N TRP A 106 -5.20 3.64 10.34
CA TRP A 106 -6.11 3.40 9.23
C TRP A 106 -7.53 3.79 9.58
N ILE A 107 -8.22 4.31 8.57
CA ILE A 107 -9.61 4.76 8.63
C ILE A 107 -10.32 4.14 7.45
N TRP A 108 -11.52 3.60 7.69
CA TRP A 108 -12.36 3.07 6.63
C TRP A 108 -13.63 3.89 6.49
N GLN A 109 -14.01 4.15 5.24
CA GLN A 109 -15.26 4.82 4.89
C GLN A 109 -15.98 4.04 3.79
N LYS A 110 -17.27 3.78 4.00
CA LYS A 110 -18.11 3.12 2.99
C LYS A 110 -18.27 4.02 1.78
N THR A 111 -17.89 3.54 0.60
CA THR A 111 -18.20 4.18 -0.69
C THR A 111 -18.71 3.15 -1.70
N LYS A 112 -19.22 3.62 -2.85
CA LYS A 112 -19.59 2.71 -3.95
C LYS A 112 -18.31 2.18 -4.60
N PRO A 113 -18.31 0.96 -5.17
CA PRO A 113 -17.09 0.37 -5.78
C PRO A 113 -16.41 1.28 -6.82
N LYS A 114 -17.19 1.96 -7.67
CA LYS A 114 -16.67 2.91 -8.66
C LYS A 114 -16.02 4.17 -8.07
N ASP A 115 -16.30 4.45 -6.80
CA ASP A 115 -15.80 5.60 -6.04
C ASP A 115 -14.75 5.14 -5.00
N SER A 116 -14.09 3.99 -5.25
CA SER A 116 -13.04 3.48 -4.37
C SER A 116 -11.80 4.37 -4.43
N TYR A 117 -11.13 4.53 -3.29
CA TYR A 117 -9.90 5.31 -3.19
C TYR A 117 -9.02 4.87 -2.02
N ILE A 118 -7.75 5.24 -2.12
CA ILE A 118 -6.77 5.16 -1.04
C ILE A 118 -6.21 6.55 -0.83
N HIS A 119 -6.43 7.12 0.35
CA HIS A 119 -5.79 8.37 0.76
C HIS A 119 -4.61 8.03 1.68
N LEU A 120 -3.43 8.53 1.35
CA LEU A 120 -2.18 8.32 2.07
C LEU A 120 -1.67 9.65 2.60
N GLU A 121 -1.50 9.77 3.90
CA GLU A 121 -0.78 10.87 4.54
C GLU A 121 0.49 10.33 5.19
N VAL A 122 1.62 11.00 4.96
CA VAL A 122 2.93 10.65 5.51
C VAL A 122 3.46 11.85 6.29
N THR A 123 3.71 11.66 7.58
CA THR A 123 4.38 12.64 8.43
C THR A 123 5.83 12.22 8.61
N TYR A 124 6.79 13.11 8.31
CA TYR A 124 8.23 12.81 8.29
C TYR A 124 9.12 14.02 8.58
#